data_AF-A0A8C4XW07-F1
#
_entry.id   AF-A0A8C4XW07-F1
#
_cell.length_a   1.000
_cell.length_b   1.000
_cell.length_c   1.000
_cell.angle_alpha   90.00
_cell.angle_beta   90.00
_cell.angle_gamma   90.00
#
_symmetry.space_group_name_H-M   'P 1'
#
loop_
_entity.id
_entity.type
_entity.pdbx_description
1 polymer ?
#
loop_
_entity_poly.entity_id
_entity_poly.type
_entity_poly.pdbx_seq_one_letter_code
_entity_poly.pdbx_strand_id
1 'polypeptide(L)'
;MSKIGKLFKGGGPGRPKGRAGPTPQEALARLRETEEMLTKKQEYLETRIQRELAAAKQHGTRNKRAALQALKRKKRYEKQLSQIDGTLSTIEFQREALENSHTNTEVFKNMGYAAQAMKKVHENMDLDKIDSLMDDITEQQAVAQEISEAISNRVGFGDEFDEDELMAELEELEQEELNKKMTDVRLPSVPSTSLPSRPGKLPLQFLSLWATLAS
;
A
#
# COMPACT_ATOMS: atom_id res chain seq x y z
N MET A 1 -65.72 29.33 -18.27
CA MET A 1 -65.33 27.98 -18.70
C MET A 1 -64.15 27.51 -17.86
N SER A 2 -64.35 26.55 -16.97
CA SER A 2 -63.28 25.95 -16.17
C SER A 2 -63.32 24.43 -16.40
N LYS A 3 -62.31 23.91 -17.10
CA LYS A 3 -62.16 22.48 -17.43
C LYS A 3 -60.70 22.06 -17.26
N ILE A 4 -60.15 22.15 -16.06
CA ILE A 4 -58.86 21.53 -15.69
C ILE A 4 -58.97 20.94 -14.27
N GLY A 5 -60.08 20.26 -14.00
CA GLY A 5 -60.34 19.60 -12.72
C GLY A 5 -60.92 18.22 -12.95
N LYS A 6 -60.06 17.26 -13.35
CA LYS A 6 -60.24 15.79 -13.26
C LYS A 6 -59.27 15.09 -14.22
N LEU A 7 -57.99 14.98 -13.86
CA LEU A 7 -57.12 13.95 -14.47
C LEU A 7 -55.94 13.49 -13.60
N PHE A 8 -55.99 13.67 -12.28
CA PHE A 8 -54.96 13.11 -11.38
C PHE A 8 -55.58 12.37 -10.19
N LYS A 9 -56.62 11.58 -10.46
CA LYS A 9 -57.15 10.56 -9.55
C LYS A 9 -57.08 9.21 -10.27
N GLY A 10 -55.85 8.69 -10.41
CA GLY A 10 -55.57 7.38 -10.98
C GLY A 10 -54.35 6.82 -10.27
N GLY A 11 -54.54 5.72 -9.54
CA GLY A 11 -53.51 5.08 -8.73
C GLY A 11 -52.29 4.74 -9.57
N GLY A 12 -51.14 5.31 -9.18
CA GLY A 12 -49.85 4.84 -9.62
C GLY A 12 -49.58 3.45 -9.04
N PRO A 13 -48.86 2.58 -9.77
CA PRO A 13 -48.53 1.24 -9.30
C PRO A 13 -47.75 1.34 -7.99
N GLY A 14 -48.13 0.52 -7.02
CA GLY A 14 -47.57 0.51 -5.68
C GLY A 14 -46.04 0.54 -5.71
N ARG A 15 -45.47 1.53 -5.04
CA ARG A 15 -44.05 1.53 -4.64
C ARG A 15 -43.80 0.20 -3.93
N PRO A 16 -42.87 -0.65 -4.40
CA PRO A 16 -42.59 -1.90 -3.72
C PRO A 16 -42.21 -1.57 -2.27
N LYS A 17 -42.90 -2.25 -1.34
CA LYS A 17 -42.61 -2.29 0.10
C LYS A 17 -41.08 -2.40 0.27
N GLY A 18 -40.53 -1.50 1.08
CA GLY A 18 -39.09 -1.25 1.18
C GLY A 18 -38.26 -2.53 1.22
N ARG A 19 -37.32 -2.65 0.28
CA ARG A 19 -36.17 -3.51 0.50
C ARG A 19 -35.48 -2.95 1.75
N ALA A 20 -35.46 -3.72 2.83
CA ALA A 20 -34.59 -3.44 3.96
C ALA A 20 -33.18 -3.17 3.39
N GLY A 21 -32.49 -2.17 3.95
CA GLY A 21 -31.11 -1.87 3.56
C GLY A 21 -30.23 -3.12 3.69
N PRO A 22 -29.05 -3.14 3.03
CA PRO A 22 -28.16 -4.29 3.08
C PRO A 22 -27.84 -4.64 4.53
N THR A 23 -27.85 -5.93 4.84
CA THR A 23 -27.52 -6.38 6.20
C THR A 23 -26.02 -6.14 6.48
N PRO A 24 -25.60 -6.02 7.75
CA PRO A 24 -24.18 -5.93 8.09
C PRO A 24 -23.35 -7.08 7.50
N GLN A 25 -23.92 -8.28 7.40
CA GLN A 25 -23.27 -9.46 6.80
C GLN A 25 -23.08 -9.31 5.29
N GLU A 26 -24.09 -8.79 4.58
CA GLU A 26 -23.98 -8.49 3.15
C GLU A 26 -22.97 -7.37 2.87
N ALA A 27 -22.93 -6.35 3.72
CA ALA A 27 -21.93 -5.28 3.64
C ALA A 27 -20.50 -5.82 3.86
N LEU A 28 -20.30 -6.64 4.90
CA LEU A 28 -19.02 -7.30 5.18
C LEU A 28 -18.55 -8.18 4.01
N ALA A 29 -19.44 -8.94 3.40
CA ALA A 29 -19.10 -9.76 2.24
C ALA A 29 -18.62 -8.92 1.05
N ARG A 30 -19.31 -7.82 0.74
CA ARG A 30 -18.92 -6.89 -0.34
C ARG A 30 -17.60 -6.17 -0.06
N LEU A 31 -17.35 -5.78 1.18
CA LEU A 31 -16.08 -5.18 1.60
C LEU A 31 -14.92 -6.15 1.39
N ARG A 32 -15.09 -7.43 1.75
CA ARG A 32 -14.07 -8.48 1.53
C ARG A 32 -13.80 -8.74 0.04
N GLU A 33 -14.84 -8.77 -0.80
CA GLU A 33 -14.67 -8.91 -2.26
C GLU A 33 -13.89 -7.72 -2.84
N THR A 34 -14.20 -6.51 -2.37
CA THR A 34 -13.50 -5.29 -2.79
C THR A 34 -12.05 -5.27 -2.33
N GLU A 35 -11.79 -5.68 -1.09
CA GLU A 35 -10.46 -5.87 -0.52
C GLU A 35 -9.63 -6.83 -1.39
N GLU A 36 -10.16 -8.01 -1.73
CA GLU A 36 -9.46 -8.99 -2.57
C GLU A 36 -9.12 -8.43 -3.97
N MET A 37 -10.04 -7.68 -4.58
CA MET A 37 -9.81 -7.01 -5.86
C MET A 37 -8.68 -5.99 -5.76
N LEU A 38 -8.67 -5.18 -4.70
CA LEU A 38 -7.67 -4.14 -4.47
C LEU A 38 -6.30 -4.74 -4.16
N THR A 39 -6.21 -5.82 -3.40
CA THR A 39 -4.96 -6.55 -3.15
C THR A 39 -4.36 -7.10 -4.46
N LYS A 40 -5.17 -7.72 -5.34
CA LYS A 40 -4.67 -8.16 -6.66
C LYS A 40 -4.16 -6.99 -7.51
N LYS A 41 -4.80 -5.83 -7.41
CA LYS A 41 -4.38 -4.61 -8.11
C LYS A 41 -3.09 -4.03 -7.51
N GLN A 42 -2.91 -4.11 -6.19
CA GLN A 42 -1.69 -3.76 -5.47
C GLN A 42 -0.50 -4.58 -6.00
N GLU A 43 -0.60 -5.92 -6.00
CA GLU A 43 0.43 -6.83 -6.53
C GLU A 43 0.80 -6.54 -7.99
N TYR A 44 -0.22 -6.24 -8.81
CA TYR A 44 -0.01 -5.84 -10.20
C TYR A 44 0.81 -4.55 -10.30
N LEU A 45 0.45 -3.51 -9.53
CA LEU A 45 1.16 -2.23 -9.54
C LEU A 45 2.59 -2.38 -9.02
N GLU A 46 2.83 -3.15 -7.96
CA GLU A 46 4.18 -3.46 -7.46
C GLU A 46 5.04 -4.10 -8.55
N THR A 47 4.48 -5.08 -9.26
CA THR A 47 5.16 -5.72 -10.39
C THR A 47 5.49 -4.72 -11.50
N ARG A 48 4.58 -3.78 -11.80
CA ARG A 48 4.80 -2.71 -12.80
C ARG A 48 5.90 -1.75 -12.35
N ILE A 49 5.90 -1.34 -11.08
CA ILE A 49 6.94 -0.48 -10.47
C ILE A 49 8.31 -1.13 -10.64
N GLN A 50 8.45 -2.41 -10.29
CA GLN A 50 9.72 -3.14 -10.43
C GLN A 50 10.20 -3.22 -11.89
N ARG A 51 9.28 -3.42 -12.84
CA ARG A 51 9.61 -3.43 -14.28
C ARG A 51 10.11 -2.08 -14.77
N GLU A 52 9.44 -0.98 -14.39
CA GLU A 52 9.87 0.36 -14.80
C GLU A 52 11.20 0.76 -14.12
N LEU A 53 11.42 0.35 -12.86
CA LEU A 53 12.70 0.53 -12.19
C LEU A 53 13.83 -0.21 -12.90
N ALA A 54 13.61 -1.46 -13.30
CA ALA A 54 14.58 -2.23 -14.07
C ALA A 54 14.87 -1.59 -15.44
N ALA A 55 13.83 -1.09 -16.13
CA ALA A 55 13.98 -0.36 -17.40
C ALA A 55 14.76 0.94 -17.23
N ALA A 56 14.52 1.70 -16.15
CA ALA A 56 15.28 2.90 -15.83
C ALA A 56 16.77 2.59 -15.63
N LYS A 57 17.08 1.56 -14.84
CA LYS A 57 18.46 1.09 -14.62
C LYS A 57 19.13 0.64 -15.92
N GLN A 58 18.43 -0.11 -16.76
CA GLN A 58 18.95 -0.58 -18.05
C GLN A 58 19.28 0.58 -19.01
N HIS A 59 18.49 1.66 -18.97
CA HIS A 59 18.62 2.77 -19.88
C HIS A 59 19.47 3.93 -19.35
N GLY A 60 19.68 4.08 -18.05
CA GLY A 60 20.35 5.27 -17.46
C GLY A 60 21.66 5.62 -18.16
N THR A 61 22.60 4.68 -18.21
CA THR A 61 23.93 4.91 -18.80
C THR A 61 23.98 5.09 -20.32
N ARG A 62 22.90 4.80 -21.06
CA ARG A 62 22.91 4.76 -22.55
C ARG A 62 21.85 5.65 -23.20
N ASN A 63 20.74 5.88 -22.52
CA ASN A 63 19.58 6.59 -23.06
C ASN A 63 18.81 7.26 -21.92
N LYS A 64 19.32 8.41 -21.48
CA LYS A 64 18.75 9.22 -20.38
C LYS A 64 17.27 9.52 -20.60
N ARG A 65 16.85 9.83 -21.83
CA ARG A 65 15.44 10.10 -22.16
C ARG A 65 14.52 8.90 -21.91
N ALA A 66 14.94 7.70 -22.31
CA ALA A 66 14.16 6.48 -22.08
C ALA A 66 14.09 6.13 -20.58
N ALA A 67 15.18 6.37 -19.83
CA ALA A 67 15.21 6.17 -18.40
C ALA A 67 14.26 7.12 -17.65
N LEU A 68 14.28 8.42 -17.98
CA LEU A 68 13.35 9.41 -17.41
C LEU A 68 11.87 9.06 -17.68
N GLN A 69 11.56 8.59 -18.88
CA GLN A 69 10.20 8.13 -19.20
C GLN A 69 9.78 6.90 -18.38
N ALA A 70 10.72 5.98 -18.09
CA ALA A 70 10.46 4.85 -17.20
C ALA A 70 10.24 5.31 -15.75
N LEU A 71 11.06 6.24 -15.23
CA LEU A 71 10.87 6.81 -13.89
C LEU A 71 9.53 7.56 -13.76
N LYS A 72 9.12 8.32 -14.79
CA LYS A 72 7.81 8.99 -14.80
C LYS A 72 6.65 7.99 -14.75
N ARG A 73 6.76 6.83 -15.41
CA ARG A 73 5.77 5.74 -15.29
C ARG A 73 5.82 5.08 -13.92
N LYS A 74 7.01 4.82 -13.37
CA LYS A 74 7.21 4.30 -12.00
C LYS A 74 6.48 5.18 -10.98
N LYS A 75 6.75 6.50 -10.96
CA LYS A 75 6.11 7.44 -10.02
C LYS A 75 4.59 7.49 -10.16
N ARG A 76 4.05 7.34 -11.37
CA ARG A 76 2.59 7.21 -11.58
C ARG A 76 2.02 5.95 -10.92
N TYR A 77 2.71 4.81 -11.05
CA TYR A 77 2.28 3.57 -10.42
C TYR A 77 2.43 3.63 -8.89
N GLU A 78 3.49 4.24 -8.36
CA GLU A 78 3.69 4.46 -6.91
C GLU A 78 2.56 5.32 -6.32
N LYS A 79 2.15 6.38 -7.03
CA LYS A 79 1.01 7.22 -6.62
C LYS A 79 -0.30 6.42 -6.60
N GLN A 80 -0.53 5.57 -7.61
CA GLN A 80 -1.71 4.69 -7.63
C GLN A 80 -1.68 3.65 -6.51
N LEU A 81 -0.50 3.11 -6.21
CA LEU A 81 -0.29 2.14 -5.13
C LEU A 81 -0.64 2.74 -3.77
N SER A 82 -0.10 3.92 -3.47
CA SER A 82 -0.39 4.64 -2.21
C SER A 82 -1.89 4.94 -2.02
N GLN A 83 -2.62 5.21 -3.10
CA GLN A 83 -4.08 5.39 -3.04
C GLN A 83 -4.81 4.08 -2.71
N ILE A 84 -4.36 2.96 -3.27
CA ILE A 84 -4.93 1.65 -2.97
C ILE A 84 -4.67 1.31 -1.50
N ASP A 85 -3.46 1.55 -0.99
CA ASP A 85 -3.12 1.30 0.42
C ASP A 85 -4.06 2.09 1.35
N GLY A 86 -4.27 3.39 1.09
CA GLY A 86 -5.20 4.21 1.87
C GLY A 86 -6.66 3.74 1.77
N THR A 87 -7.06 3.21 0.61
CA THR A 87 -8.41 2.64 0.41
C THR A 87 -8.57 1.33 1.18
N LEU A 88 -7.55 0.46 1.16
CA LEU A 88 -7.53 -0.79 1.92
C LEU A 88 -7.63 -0.53 3.41
N SER A 89 -6.86 0.41 3.97
CA SER A 89 -6.98 0.78 5.39
C SER A 89 -8.37 1.32 5.75
N THR A 90 -9.02 2.04 4.83
CA THR A 90 -10.41 2.50 5.05
C THR A 90 -11.39 1.32 5.08
N ILE A 91 -11.23 0.34 4.18
CA ILE A 91 -12.04 -0.88 4.15
C ILE A 91 -11.84 -1.71 5.42
N GLU A 92 -10.59 -1.86 5.88
CA GLU A 92 -10.26 -2.54 7.14
C GLU A 92 -10.99 -1.90 8.33
N PHE A 93 -10.90 -0.58 8.47
CA PHE A 93 -11.62 0.16 9.51
C PHE A 93 -13.14 -0.03 9.44
N GLN A 94 -13.72 0.03 8.23
CA GLN A 94 -15.15 -0.18 8.02
C GLN A 94 -15.59 -1.60 8.37
N ARG A 95 -14.77 -2.61 8.05
CA ARG A 95 -15.03 -4.00 8.41
C ARG A 95 -15.01 -4.20 9.92
N GLU A 96 -14.00 -3.67 10.60
CA GLU A 96 -13.91 -3.73 12.06
C GLU A 96 -15.12 -3.05 12.73
N ALA A 97 -15.52 -1.87 12.24
CA ALA A 97 -16.70 -1.17 12.75
C ALA A 97 -18.01 -1.99 12.56
N LEU A 98 -18.18 -2.64 11.41
CA LEU A 98 -19.34 -3.50 11.15
C LEU A 98 -19.33 -4.79 11.97
N GLU A 99 -18.16 -5.41 12.14
CA GLU A 99 -17.99 -6.60 13.00
C GLU A 99 -18.31 -6.25 14.46
N ASN A 100 -17.81 -5.13 14.97
CA ASN A 100 -18.12 -4.61 16.31
C ASN A 100 -19.60 -4.24 16.48
N SER A 101 -20.21 -3.60 15.49
CA SER A 101 -21.64 -3.28 15.49
C SER A 101 -22.51 -4.54 15.51
N HIS A 102 -22.12 -5.58 14.78
CA HIS A 102 -22.80 -6.87 14.80
C HIS A 102 -22.75 -7.50 16.19
N THR A 103 -21.56 -7.57 16.81
CA THR A 103 -21.40 -8.09 18.18
C THR A 103 -22.20 -7.27 19.20
N ASN A 104 -22.16 -5.94 19.13
CA ASN A 104 -22.94 -5.08 20.01
C ASN A 104 -24.45 -5.33 19.84
N THR A 105 -24.92 -5.45 18.61
CA THR A 105 -26.33 -5.77 18.32
C THR A 105 -26.75 -7.12 18.91
N GLU A 106 -25.90 -8.15 18.83
CA GLU A 106 -26.18 -9.46 19.44
C GLU A 106 -26.20 -9.39 20.97
N VAL A 107 -25.25 -8.68 21.58
CA VAL A 107 -25.24 -8.42 23.02
C VAL A 107 -26.54 -7.73 23.46
N PHE A 108 -26.96 -6.67 22.75
CA PHE A 108 -28.21 -5.97 23.06
C PHE A 108 -29.45 -6.84 22.86
N LYS A 109 -29.50 -7.69 21.83
CA LYS A 109 -30.59 -8.66 21.66
C LYS A 109 -30.67 -9.61 22.86
N ASN A 110 -29.54 -10.16 23.29
CA ASN A 110 -29.47 -11.06 24.44
C ASN A 110 -29.87 -10.36 25.73
N MET A 111 -29.45 -9.11 25.92
CA MET A 111 -29.88 -8.27 27.05
C MET A 111 -31.39 -7.99 27.00
N GLY A 112 -31.97 -7.72 25.82
CA GLY A 112 -33.40 -7.56 25.63
C GLY A 112 -34.18 -8.83 25.97
N TYR A 113 -33.71 -10.00 25.53
CA TYR A 113 -34.29 -11.29 25.93
C TYR A 113 -34.20 -11.53 27.44
N ALA A 114 -33.06 -11.21 28.06
CA ALA A 114 -32.88 -11.30 29.50
C ALA A 114 -33.81 -10.33 30.25
N ALA A 115 -33.96 -9.09 29.77
CA ALA A 115 -34.86 -8.09 30.33
C ALA A 115 -36.33 -8.51 30.20
N GLN A 116 -36.73 -9.13 29.09
CA GLN A 116 -38.08 -9.70 28.93
C GLN A 116 -38.32 -10.88 29.88
N ALA A 117 -37.33 -11.75 30.07
CA ALA A 117 -37.41 -12.82 31.06
C ALA A 117 -37.52 -12.25 32.48
N MET A 118 -36.73 -11.24 32.81
CA MET A 118 -36.78 -10.53 34.09
C MET A 118 -38.11 -9.79 34.30
N LYS A 119 -38.67 -9.17 33.25
CA LYS A 119 -39.99 -8.52 33.25
C LYS A 119 -41.11 -9.51 33.58
N LYS A 120 -41.07 -10.71 33.00
CA LYS A 120 -42.03 -11.79 33.34
C LYS A 120 -41.87 -12.28 34.77
N VAL A 121 -40.66 -12.25 35.32
CA VAL A 121 -40.41 -12.56 36.73
C VAL A 121 -40.87 -11.41 37.66
N HIS A 122 -40.87 -10.17 37.18
CA HIS A 122 -41.19 -8.94 37.92
C HIS A 122 -42.48 -8.26 37.45
N GLU A 123 -43.46 -9.00 36.94
CA GLU A 123 -44.67 -8.51 36.25
C GLU A 123 -45.60 -7.62 37.11
N ASN A 124 -45.17 -7.24 38.32
CA ASN A 124 -45.81 -6.29 39.23
C ASN A 124 -44.98 -5.01 39.53
N MET A 125 -43.92 -4.69 38.78
CA MET A 125 -43.18 -3.43 38.95
C MET A 125 -42.96 -2.69 37.62
N ASP A 126 -43.27 -1.39 37.64
CA ASP A 126 -43.40 -0.42 36.53
C ASP A 126 -42.16 -0.28 35.60
N LEU A 127 -42.36 -0.13 34.28
CA LEU A 127 -41.33 -0.34 33.23
C LEU A 127 -41.32 0.66 32.06
N ASP A 128 -41.32 1.97 32.32
CA ASP A 128 -41.33 3.02 31.28
C ASP A 128 -39.97 3.33 30.61
N LYS A 129 -38.88 2.59 30.89
CA LYS A 129 -37.50 2.97 30.47
C LYS A 129 -36.91 2.18 29.28
N ILE A 130 -37.65 1.22 28.72
CA ILE A 130 -37.11 0.31 27.69
C ILE A 130 -37.29 0.87 26.26
N ASP A 131 -38.35 1.63 26.01
CA ASP A 131 -38.65 2.16 24.67
C ASP A 131 -37.67 3.26 24.24
N SER A 132 -37.19 4.08 25.18
CA SER A 132 -36.18 5.12 24.91
C SER A 132 -34.84 4.57 24.40
N LEU A 133 -34.48 3.33 24.77
CA LEU A 133 -33.22 2.73 24.35
C LEU A 133 -33.26 2.27 22.88
N MET A 134 -34.45 1.96 22.36
CA MET A 134 -34.62 1.54 20.96
C MET A 134 -34.61 2.73 20.01
N ASP A 135 -35.08 3.90 20.47
CA ASP A 135 -35.08 5.14 19.70
C ASP A 135 -33.66 5.73 19.60
N ASP A 136 -32.80 5.58 20.61
CA ASP A 136 -31.39 6.02 20.55
C ASP A 136 -30.55 5.19 19.54
N ILE A 137 -30.98 3.98 19.19
CA ILE A 137 -30.28 3.08 18.24
C ILE A 137 -30.50 3.49 16.79
N THR A 138 -31.65 4.07 16.46
CA THR A 138 -32.00 4.48 15.08
C THR A 138 -31.34 5.80 14.67
N GLU A 139 -30.93 6.64 15.62
CA GLU A 139 -30.34 7.96 15.35
C GLU A 139 -28.85 7.89 14.93
N GLN A 140 -28.10 6.85 15.34
CA GLN A 140 -26.68 6.69 14.97
C GLN A 140 -26.42 6.34 13.49
N GLN A 141 -27.46 6.11 12.69
CA GLN A 141 -27.33 5.75 11.27
C GLN A 141 -27.05 6.96 10.35
N ALA A 142 -27.26 8.19 10.84
CA ALA A 142 -27.10 9.43 10.05
C ALA A 142 -25.65 9.93 9.94
N VAL A 143 -24.76 9.56 10.88
CA VAL A 143 -23.36 10.04 10.95
C VAL A 143 -22.49 9.42 9.85
N ALA A 144 -22.84 8.22 9.35
CA ALA A 144 -22.08 7.52 8.32
C ALA A 144 -22.18 8.18 6.92
N GLN A 145 -23.22 8.96 6.66
CA GLN A 145 -23.46 9.60 5.36
C GLN A 145 -22.52 10.81 5.14
N GLU A 146 -22.21 11.55 6.20
CA GLU A 146 -21.36 12.75 6.18
C GLU A 146 -19.88 12.40 5.93
N ILE A 147 -19.43 11.25 6.43
CA ILE A 147 -18.07 10.73 6.21
C ILE A 147 -17.85 10.36 4.73
N SER A 148 -18.89 9.84 4.05
CA SER A 148 -18.83 9.44 2.63
C SER A 148 -18.66 10.64 1.69
N GLU A 149 -19.32 11.77 1.99
CA GLU A 149 -19.19 13.02 1.23
C GLU A 149 -17.86 13.74 1.50
N ALA A 150 -17.29 13.59 2.71
CA ALA A 150 -15.98 14.15 3.04
C ALA A 150 -14.81 13.44 2.32
N ILE A 151 -14.94 12.15 2.03
CA ILE A 151 -13.90 11.35 1.36
C ILE A 151 -13.95 11.52 -0.17
N SER A 152 -15.14 11.64 -0.77
CA SER A 152 -15.31 11.73 -2.22
C SER A 152 -14.85 13.06 -2.84
N ASN A 153 -14.65 14.10 -2.02
CA ASN A 153 -14.25 15.44 -2.45
C ASN A 153 -12.73 15.67 -2.50
N ARG A 154 -11.90 14.68 -2.15
CA ARG A 154 -10.45 14.76 -2.35
C ARG A 154 -10.07 13.93 -3.57
N VAL A 155 -9.78 14.61 -4.67
CA VAL A 155 -8.59 14.44 -5.55
C VAL A 155 -8.94 15.07 -6.90
N GLY A 156 -8.71 16.38 -6.98
CA GLY A 156 -8.53 17.06 -8.26
C GLY A 156 -7.23 16.56 -8.89
N PHE A 157 -7.35 15.95 -10.07
CA PHE A 157 -6.22 15.42 -10.83
C PHE A 157 -5.55 16.54 -11.64
N GLY A 158 -4.40 16.99 -11.16
CA GLY A 158 -3.44 17.74 -11.94
C GLY A 158 -2.12 17.76 -11.17
N ASP A 159 -1.11 17.05 -11.67
CA ASP A 159 0.29 17.37 -11.39
C ASP A 159 1.21 16.70 -12.41
N GLU A 160 2.04 17.53 -13.02
CA GLU A 160 3.18 17.16 -13.84
C GLU A 160 4.34 16.85 -12.89
N PHE A 161 4.92 15.65 -12.96
CA PHE A 161 6.12 15.32 -12.18
C PHE A 161 7.27 16.25 -12.60
N ASP A 162 7.94 16.84 -11.61
CA ASP A 162 9.11 17.69 -11.80
C ASP A 162 10.25 16.92 -12.46
N GLU A 163 10.80 17.45 -13.55
CA GLU A 163 11.86 16.80 -14.30
C GLU A 163 13.21 16.84 -13.55
N ASP A 164 13.44 17.85 -12.71
CA ASP A 164 14.69 17.99 -11.96
C ASP A 164 14.78 16.95 -10.83
N GLU A 165 13.66 16.65 -10.16
CA GLU A 165 13.59 15.57 -9.16
C GLU A 165 13.88 14.21 -9.82
N LEU A 166 13.30 13.96 -10.99
CA LEU A 166 13.51 12.70 -11.72
C LEU A 166 14.94 12.55 -12.22
N MET A 167 15.60 13.66 -12.58
CA MET A 167 17.01 13.68 -12.97
C MET A 167 17.92 13.31 -11.79
N ALA A 168 17.65 13.84 -10.61
CA ALA A 168 18.39 13.49 -9.40
C ALA A 168 18.23 11.99 -9.03
N GLU A 169 17.00 11.47 -9.07
CA GLU A 169 16.74 10.02 -8.85
C GLU A 169 17.47 9.15 -9.88
N LEU A 170 17.52 9.58 -11.14
CA LEU A 170 18.24 8.85 -12.19
C LEU A 170 19.75 8.81 -11.93
N GLU A 171 20.35 9.93 -11.52
CA GLU A 171 21.79 10.02 -11.24
C GLU A 171 22.19 9.13 -10.04
N GLU A 172 21.35 9.06 -9.01
CA GLU A 172 21.55 8.13 -7.90
C GLU A 172 21.52 6.66 -8.37
N LEU A 173 20.52 6.29 -9.19
CA LEU A 173 20.39 4.94 -9.72
C LEU A 173 21.56 4.54 -10.65
N GLU A 174 22.07 5.47 -11.45
CA GLU A 174 23.26 5.27 -12.28
C GLU A 174 24.50 5.00 -11.42
N GLN A 175 24.70 5.79 -10.36
CA GLN A 175 25.82 5.60 -9.44
C GLN A 175 25.74 4.26 -8.70
N GLU A 176 24.55 3.85 -8.23
CA GLU A 176 24.33 2.54 -7.63
C GLU A 176 24.69 1.39 -8.59
N GLU A 177 24.30 1.50 -9.86
CA GLU A 177 24.56 0.47 -10.87
C GLU A 177 26.07 0.38 -11.19
N LEU A 178 26.74 1.53 -11.29
CA LEU A 178 28.20 1.61 -11.50
C LEU A 178 28.95 1.01 -10.30
N ASN A 179 28.54 1.35 -9.08
CA ASN A 179 29.13 0.80 -7.85
C ASN A 179 28.97 -0.74 -7.80
N LYS A 180 27.79 -1.26 -8.13
CA LYS A 180 27.55 -2.73 -8.21
C LYS A 180 28.44 -3.40 -9.26
N LYS A 181 28.58 -2.80 -10.45
CA LYS A 181 29.46 -3.32 -11.50
C LYS A 181 30.93 -3.32 -11.06
N MET A 182 31.38 -2.32 -10.30
CA MET A 182 32.75 -2.28 -9.77
C MET A 182 33.00 -3.34 -8.69
N THR A 183 32.02 -3.61 -7.82
CA THR A 183 32.16 -4.65 -6.79
C THR A 183 32.23 -6.07 -7.34
N ASP A 184 31.71 -6.31 -8.55
CA ASP A 184 31.71 -7.63 -9.20
C ASP A 184 32.99 -7.90 -10.02
N VAL A 185 33.94 -6.95 -10.06
CA VAL A 185 35.23 -7.14 -10.74
C VAL A 185 36.16 -7.98 -9.85
N ARG A 186 36.29 -9.27 -10.16
CA ARG A 186 37.35 -10.14 -9.61
C ARG A 186 38.72 -9.59 -10.03
N LEU A 187 39.45 -8.99 -9.07
CA LEU A 187 40.83 -8.59 -9.27
C LEU A 187 41.70 -9.85 -9.55
N PRO A 188 42.63 -9.80 -10.53
CA PRO A 188 43.54 -10.91 -10.80
C PRO A 188 44.45 -11.14 -9.58
N SER A 189 44.66 -12.41 -9.24
CA SER A 189 45.57 -12.81 -8.17
C SER A 189 46.98 -12.30 -8.48
N VAL A 190 47.55 -11.48 -7.59
CA VAL A 190 48.92 -11.00 -7.72
C VAL A 190 49.89 -12.20 -7.71
N PRO A 191 50.93 -12.23 -8.57
CA PRO A 191 51.90 -13.31 -8.57
C PRO A 191 52.72 -13.31 -7.27
N SER A 192 52.68 -14.40 -6.50
CA SER A 192 53.50 -14.60 -5.30
C SER A 192 54.92 -15.07 -5.67
N THR A 193 55.59 -14.39 -6.61
CA THR A 193 56.99 -14.70 -6.93
C THR A 193 57.90 -13.88 -6.03
N SER A 194 58.59 -14.53 -5.08
CA SER A 194 59.62 -13.88 -4.29
C SER A 194 60.75 -13.41 -5.21
N LEU A 195 61.14 -12.13 -5.07
CA LEU A 195 62.26 -11.58 -5.80
C LEU A 195 63.55 -12.32 -5.40
N PRO A 196 64.44 -12.64 -6.36
CA PRO A 196 65.67 -13.35 -6.05
C PRO A 196 66.53 -12.52 -5.10
N SER A 197 66.86 -13.11 -3.94
CA SER A 197 67.79 -12.50 -2.99
C SER A 197 69.19 -12.43 -3.60
N ARG A 198 69.77 -11.22 -3.54
CA ARG A 198 71.10 -10.84 -4.03
C ARG A 198 72.17 -11.90 -3.66
N PRO A 199 73.06 -12.30 -4.58
CA PRO A 199 74.02 -13.35 -4.30
C PRO A 199 75.06 -12.89 -3.28
N GLY A 200 75.20 -13.65 -2.20
CA GLY A 200 76.18 -13.45 -1.14
C GLY A 200 77.57 -13.98 -1.53
N LYS A 201 78.57 -13.11 -1.32
CA LYS A 201 80.00 -13.36 -1.05
C LYS A 201 80.76 -14.30 -1.99
N LEU A 202 81.66 -13.69 -2.79
CA LEU A 202 82.77 -14.37 -3.45
C LEU A 202 83.73 -15.00 -2.40
N PRO A 203 84.22 -16.23 -2.62
CA PRO A 203 85.18 -16.87 -1.71
C PRO A 203 86.58 -16.24 -1.80
N LEU A 204 87.21 -16.07 -0.64
CA LEU A 204 88.54 -15.48 -0.40
C LEU A 204 89.72 -16.36 -0.89
N GLN A 205 89.62 -16.96 -2.08
CA GLN A 205 90.69 -17.81 -2.65
C GLN A 205 91.44 -17.16 -3.82
N PHE A 206 91.11 -15.91 -4.19
CA PHE A 206 91.75 -15.20 -5.30
C PHE A 206 92.77 -14.12 -4.90
N LEU A 207 93.11 -13.98 -3.62
CA LEU A 207 94.04 -12.94 -3.14
C LEU A 207 95.51 -13.40 -2.94
N SER A 208 95.89 -14.62 -3.33
CA SER A 208 97.27 -15.14 -3.10
C SER A 208 98.12 -15.40 -4.36
N LEU A 209 97.67 -15.02 -5.57
CA LEU A 209 98.44 -15.28 -6.81
C LEU A 209 98.94 -14.04 -7.56
N TRP A 210 98.72 -12.83 -7.04
CA TRP A 210 99.36 -11.59 -7.54
C TRP A 210 100.60 -11.18 -6.72
N ALA A 211 101.10 -12.04 -5.82
CA ALA A 211 102.25 -11.76 -4.96
C ALA A 211 103.56 -12.49 -5.36
N THR A 212 103.65 -13.00 -6.59
CA THR A 212 104.87 -13.60 -7.16
C THR A 212 105.23 -13.02 -8.53
N LEU A 213 105.01 -11.71 -8.71
CA LEU A 213 105.61 -10.94 -9.80
C LEU A 213 106.15 -9.59 -9.28
N ALA A 214 106.83 -9.64 -8.14
CA ALA A 214 107.63 -8.56 -7.58
C ALA A 214 108.89 -9.12 -6.90
N SER A 215 109.75 -9.74 -7.70
CA SER A 215 111.23 -9.80 -7.54
C SER A 215 111.84 -10.28 -8.85
#